data_AF-A0A3D1Q8P1-F1
#
_entry.id   AF-A0A3D1Q8P1-F1
#
_cell.length_a   1.000
_cell.length_b   1.000
_cell.length_c   1.000
_cell.angle_alpha   90.00
_cell.angle_beta   90.00
_cell.angle_gamma   90.00
#
_symmetry.space_group_name_H-M   'P 1'
#
loop_
_entity.id
_entity.type
_entity.pdbx_description
1 polymer ?
#
loop_
_entity_poly.entity_id
_entity_poly.type
_entity_poly.pdbx_seq_one_letter_code
_entity_poly.pdbx_strand_id
1 'polypeptide(L)'
;GGIICNSRNVDNEHELLKAFAEELGSQLLHFLPRDNIVQRAEINKKTVIDYDQDCNQAGEYRELAGKMAENQMFVVPKPMTQDRLEELMMDYGILDSL
;
A
#
# COMPACT_ATOMS: atom_id res chain seq x y z
N GLY A 1 -1.97 13.36 3.44
CA GLY A 1 -2.77 12.37 2.69
C GLY A 1 -1.84 11.46 1.90
N GLY A 2 -2.36 10.38 1.34
CA GLY A 2 -1.57 9.42 0.55
C GLY A 2 -2.30 8.10 0.34
N ILE A 3 -1.71 7.24 -0.47
CA ILE A 3 -2.15 5.87 -0.74
C ILE A 3 -1.31 4.91 0.10
N ILE A 4 -1.94 3.89 0.68
CA ILE A 4 -1.25 2.79 1.35
C ILE A 4 -1.52 1.54 0.51
N CYS A 5 -0.47 0.91 0.00
CA CYS A 5 -0.60 -0.36 -0.70
C CYS A 5 -0.60 -1.49 0.35
N ASN A 6 -1.60 -2.36 0.31
CA ASN A 6 -1.58 -3.62 1.04
C ASN A 6 -1.28 -4.73 0.05
N SER A 7 -0.02 -5.14 -0.01
CA SER A 7 0.49 -5.97 -1.09
C SER A 7 -0.21 -7.31 -1.19
N ARG A 8 -0.43 -7.73 -2.44
CA ARG A 8 -0.96 -9.05 -2.78
C ARG A 8 0.12 -9.96 -3.39
N ASN A 9 1.39 -9.57 -3.31
CA ASN A 9 2.53 -10.21 -3.99
C ASN A 9 2.30 -10.34 -5.50
N VAL A 10 1.91 -9.24 -6.12
CA VAL A 10 1.73 -9.15 -7.57
C VAL A 10 2.96 -8.46 -8.19
N ASP A 11 3.36 -8.90 -9.37
CA ASP A 11 4.48 -8.29 -10.09
C ASP A 11 4.23 -6.81 -10.37
N ASN A 12 5.27 -5.98 -10.20
CA ASN A 12 5.26 -4.53 -10.40
C ASN A 12 4.19 -3.75 -9.59
N GLU A 13 3.64 -4.34 -8.52
CA GLU A 13 2.60 -3.70 -7.69
C GLU A 13 3.09 -2.37 -7.08
N HIS A 14 4.37 -2.29 -6.70
CA HIS A 14 4.94 -1.07 -6.13
C HIS A 14 4.98 0.07 -7.16
N GLU A 15 5.46 -0.20 -8.37
CA GLU A 15 5.55 0.74 -9.49
C GLU A 15 4.17 1.22 -9.92
N LEU A 16 3.21 0.30 -10.07
CA LEU A 16 1.81 0.62 -10.39
C LEU A 16 1.19 1.55 -9.35
N LEU A 17 1.31 1.22 -8.07
CA LEU A 17 0.69 2.01 -7.01
C LEU A 17 1.36 3.37 -6.82
N LYS A 18 2.67 3.46 -7.10
CA LYS A 18 3.39 4.73 -7.13
C LYS A 18 2.87 5.63 -8.26
N ALA A 19 2.80 5.12 -9.49
CA ALA A 19 2.28 5.85 -10.64
C ALA A 19 0.82 6.27 -10.43
N PHE A 20 -0.02 5.38 -9.89
CA PHE A 20 -1.40 5.68 -9.55
C PHE A 20 -1.51 6.82 -8.52
N ALA A 21 -0.69 6.80 -7.47
CA ALA A 21 -0.72 7.86 -6.46
C ALA A 21 -0.25 9.20 -7.02
N GLU A 22 0.76 9.21 -7.90
CA GLU A 22 1.24 10.40 -8.59
C GLU A 22 0.17 11.00 -9.53
N GLU A 23 -0.54 10.16 -10.29
CA GLU A 23 -1.64 10.58 -11.19
C GLU A 23 -2.78 11.26 -10.41
N LEU A 24 -3.10 10.75 -9.20
CA LEU A 24 -4.06 11.41 -8.31
C LEU A 24 -3.55 12.75 -7.72
N GLY A 25 -2.29 13.11 -7.96
CA GLY A 25 -1.61 14.25 -7.36
C GLY A 25 -1.19 14.02 -5.91
N SER A 26 -1.12 12.75 -5.48
CA SER A 26 -0.78 12.33 -4.12
C SER A 26 0.55 11.55 -4.09
N GLN A 27 0.74 10.71 -3.08
CA GLN A 27 1.95 9.92 -2.88
C GLN A 27 1.60 8.50 -2.40
N LEU A 28 2.41 7.52 -2.79
CA LEU A 28 2.41 6.21 -2.13
C LEU A 28 3.10 6.37 -0.77
N LEU A 29 2.28 6.48 0.28
CA LEU A 29 2.76 6.75 1.63
C LEU A 29 3.55 5.57 2.19
N HIS A 30 3.07 4.35 1.96
CA HIS A 30 3.72 3.14 2.44
C HIS A 30 3.25 1.92 1.64
N PHE A 31 4.11 0.92 1.55
CA PHE A 31 3.85 -0.37 0.90
C PHE A 31 3.94 -1.47 1.95
N LEU A 32 2.79 -1.96 2.41
CA LEU A 32 2.72 -3.04 3.40
C LEU A 32 2.96 -4.38 2.69
N PRO A 33 4.01 -5.14 3.07
CA PRO A 33 4.23 -6.47 2.52
C PRO A 33 3.18 -7.47 3.01
N ARG A 34 3.00 -8.55 2.25
CA ARG A 34 2.14 -9.65 2.63
C ARG A 34 2.86 -10.55 3.64
N ASP A 35 2.34 -10.66 4.86
CA ASP A 35 2.87 -11.57 5.89
C ASP A 35 1.77 -12.42 6.52
N ASN A 36 2.02 -13.73 6.64
CA ASN A 36 1.12 -14.69 7.26
C ASN A 36 0.92 -14.45 8.77
N ILE A 37 1.80 -13.69 9.43
CA ILE A 37 1.64 -13.31 10.83
C ILE A 37 0.37 -12.50 11.08
N VAL A 38 -0.08 -11.73 10.08
CA VAL A 38 -1.34 -10.98 10.14
C VAL A 38 -2.51 -11.94 10.42
N GLN A 39 -2.61 -13.02 9.65
CA GLN A 39 -3.67 -14.02 9.83
C GLN A 39 -3.56 -14.73 11.18
N ARG A 40 -2.34 -15.03 11.65
CA ARG A 40 -2.13 -15.64 12.98
C ARG A 40 -2.57 -14.71 14.10
N ALA A 41 -2.26 -13.42 14.01
CA ALA A 41 -2.70 -12.41 14.97
C ALA A 41 -4.23 -12.25 14.96
N GLU A 42 -4.85 -12.18 13.78
CA GLU A 42 -6.30 -12.08 13.59
C GLU A 42 -7.06 -13.27 14.20
N ILE A 43 -6.58 -14.51 14.01
CA ILE A 43 -7.14 -15.72 14.65
C ILE A 43 -7.13 -15.60 16.19
N ASN A 44 -6.10 -14.95 16.74
CA ASN A 44 -5.97 -14.69 18.18
C ASN A 44 -6.69 -13.41 18.65
N LYS A 45 -7.46 -12.76 17.76
CA LYS A 45 -8.19 -11.51 18.03
C LYS A 45 -7.27 -10.37 18.51
N LYS A 46 -6.04 -10.35 18.03
CA LYS A 46 -5.02 -9.35 18.35
C LYS A 46 -4.58 -8.62 17.08
N THR A 47 -4.10 -7.38 17.26
CA THR A 47 -3.29 -6.75 16.21
C THR A 47 -1.94 -7.45 16.12
N VAL A 48 -1.21 -7.29 15.01
CA VAL A 48 0.16 -7.81 14.91
C VAL A 48 1.06 -7.22 16.00
N ILE A 49 0.91 -5.92 16.30
CA ILE A 49 1.65 -5.24 17.39
C ILE A 49 1.41 -5.91 18.75
N ASP A 50 0.16 -6.27 19.07
CA ASP A 50 -0.18 -6.92 20.34
C ASP A 50 0.13 -8.43 20.38
N TYR A 51 0.23 -9.06 19.21
CA TYR A 51 0.48 -10.49 19.07
C TYR A 51 1.98 -10.80 19.11
N ASP A 52 2.77 -10.09 18.30
CA ASP A 52 4.22 -10.23 18.20
C ASP A 52 4.83 -8.88 17.81
N GLN A 53 5.27 -8.13 18.82
CA GLN A 53 5.77 -6.78 18.65
C GLN A 53 7.13 -6.70 17.93
N ASP A 54 7.90 -7.79 17.90
CA ASP A 54 9.28 -7.82 17.40
C ASP A 54 9.37 -8.35 15.95
N CYS A 55 8.26 -8.80 15.37
CA CYS A 55 8.21 -9.27 13.99
C CYS A 55 8.39 -8.14 12.96
N ASN A 56 8.79 -8.52 11.74
CA ASN A 56 8.97 -7.57 10.63
C ASN A 56 7.69 -6.77 10.35
N GLN A 57 6.53 -7.44 10.28
CA GLN A 57 5.25 -6.79 9.99
C GLN A 57 4.86 -5.75 11.06
N ALA A 58 5.23 -5.96 12.33
CA ALA A 58 5.05 -4.94 13.38
C ALA A 58 5.93 -3.71 13.12
N GLY A 59 7.15 -3.91 12.61
CA GLY A 59 8.03 -2.84 12.13
C GLY A 59 7.39 -2.00 11.02
N GLU A 60 6.84 -2.65 10.00
CA GLU A 60 6.15 -1.99 8.87
C GLU A 60 4.98 -1.11 9.36
N TYR A 61 4.14 -1.62 10.28
CA TYR A 61 3.06 -0.82 10.85
C TYR A 61 3.55 0.39 11.65
N ARG A 62 4.68 0.28 12.37
CA ARG A 62 5.28 1.41 13.09
C ARG A 62 5.86 2.43 12.13
N GLU A 63 6.51 1.99 11.05
CA GLU A 63 7.02 2.88 10.01
C GLU A 63 5.86 3.63 9.33
N LEU A 64 4.81 2.93 8.93
CA LEU A 64 3.59 3.53 8.40
C LEU A 64 3.02 4.59 9.37
N ALA A 65 2.90 4.25 10.66
CA ALA A 65 2.41 5.18 11.67
C ALA A 65 3.29 6.43 11.78
N GLY A 66 4.62 6.28 11.75
CA GLY A 66 5.58 7.39 11.72
C GLY A 66 5.41 8.27 10.49
N LYS A 67 5.37 7.65 9.29
CA LYS A 67 5.13 8.36 8.02
C LYS A 67 3.80 9.11 8.02
N MET A 68 2.75 8.53 8.59
CA MET A 68 1.45 9.20 8.75
C MET A 68 1.53 10.41 9.69
N ALA A 69 2.22 10.27 10.83
CA ALA A 69 2.38 11.34 11.81
C ALA A 69 3.19 12.53 11.27
N GLU A 70 4.21 12.26 10.46
CA GLU A 70 5.09 13.28 9.87
C GLU A 70 4.54 13.87 8.57
N ASN A 71 3.51 13.26 7.97
CA ASN A 71 3.00 13.64 6.65
C ASN A 71 2.48 15.08 6.62
N GLN A 72 3.02 15.89 5.70
CA GLN A 72 2.58 17.26 5.45
C GLN A 72 1.87 17.45 4.09
N MET A 73 1.85 16.42 3.23
CA MET A 73 1.29 16.53 1.88
C MET A 73 -0.20 16.20 1.88
N PHE A 74 -1.05 17.21 1.99
CA PHE A 74 -2.50 17.09 1.88
C PHE A 74 -2.96 17.83 0.62
N VAL A 75 -3.65 17.11 -0.26
CA VAL A 75 -4.04 17.60 -1.58
C VAL A 75 -5.53 17.34 -1.81
N VAL A 76 -6.15 18.15 -2.65
CA VAL A 76 -7.42 17.78 -3.29
C VAL A 76 -7.05 16.80 -4.42
N PRO A 77 -7.50 15.53 -4.37
CA PRO A 77 -7.12 14.55 -5.37
C PRO A 77 -7.66 14.95 -6.74
N LYS A 78 -6.98 14.52 -7.81
CA LYS A 78 -7.44 14.63 -9.20
C LYS A 78 -7.94 13.26 -9.66
N PRO A 79 -9.25 12.99 -9.64
CA PRO A 79 -9.76 11.71 -10.13
C PRO A 79 -9.36 11.50 -11.59
N MET A 80 -8.94 10.30 -11.93
CA MET A 80 -8.66 9.88 -13.31
C MET A 80 -9.89 9.21 -13.92
N THR A 81 -9.93 9.14 -15.26
CA THR A 81 -10.95 8.38 -15.99
C THR A 81 -10.67 6.88 -15.89
N GLN A 82 -11.68 6.06 -16.22
CA GLN A 82 -11.50 4.62 -16.30
C GLN A 82 -10.45 4.23 -17.35
N ASP A 83 -10.53 4.79 -18.56
CA ASP A 83 -9.55 4.54 -19.62
C ASP A 83 -8.11 4.84 -19.15
N ARG A 84 -7.91 5.91 -18.39
CA ARG A 84 -6.59 6.26 -17.84
C ARG A 84 -6.11 5.26 -16.80
N LEU A 85 -7.01 4.75 -15.97
CA LEU A 85 -6.67 3.69 -15.02
C LEU A 85 -6.28 2.40 -15.75
N GLU A 86 -7.01 2.02 -16.81
CA GLU A 86 -6.70 0.85 -17.63
C GLU A 86 -5.33 0.99 -18.32
N GLU A 87 -5.00 2.17 -18.86
CA GLU A 87 -3.67 2.47 -19.40
C GLU A 87 -2.56 2.28 -18.34
N LEU A 88 -2.73 2.81 -17.14
CA LEU A 88 -1.76 2.62 -16.05
C LEU A 88 -1.59 1.14 -15.69
N MET A 89 -2.67 0.36 -15.71
CA MET A 89 -2.61 -1.09 -15.49
C MET A 89 -1.93 -1.84 -16.65
N MET A 90 -1.96 -1.33 -17.87
CA MET A 90 -1.20 -1.88 -19.00
C MET A 90 0.29 -1.52 -18.92
N ASP A 91 0.59 -0.27 -18.59
CA ASP A 91 1.95 0.26 -18.53
C ASP A 91 2.77 -0.32 -17.36
N TYR A 92 2.12 -0.49 -16.20
CA TYR A 92 2.77 -0.88 -14.95
C TYR A 92 2.22 -2.18 -14.35
N GLY A 93 1.10 -2.69 -14.84
CA GLY A 93 0.37 -3.80 -14.23
C GLY A 93 0.46 -5.15 -14.98
N ILE A 94 -0.61 -5.92 -14.83
CA ILE A 94 -0.64 -7.36 -14.46
C ILE A 94 -1.02 -8.27 -15.65
N LEU A 95 -0.89 -7.78 -16.89
CA LEU A 95 -1.53 -8.40 -18.07
C LEU A 95 -0.86 -9.67 -18.61
N ASP A 96 0.26 -10.12 -18.03
CA ASP A 96 0.86 -11.43 -18.34
C ASP A 96 0.20 -12.60 -17.56
N SER A 97 -0.89 -12.34 -16.83
CA SER A 97 -1.65 -13.37 -16.09
C SER A 97 -2.96 -13.84 -16.74
N LEU A 98 -3.24 -13.47 -18.00
CA LEU A 98 -4.44 -13.93 -18.74
C LEU A 98 -4.11 -14.98 -19.80
#